data_AF-A0A0F9L1P1-F1
#
_entry.id   AF-A0A0F9L1P1-F1
#
_cell.length_a   1.000
_cell.length_b   1.000
_cell.length_c   1.000
_cell.angle_alpha   90.00
_cell.angle_beta   90.00
_cell.angle_gamma   90.00
#
_symmetry.space_group_name_H-M   'P 1'
#
loop_
_entity.id
_entity.type
_entity.pdbx_description
1 polymer ?
#
loop_
_entity_poly.entity_id
_entity_poly.type
_entity_poly.pdbx_seq_one_letter_code
_entity_poly.pdbx_strand_id
1 'polypeptide(L)'
;MHNKKLTISPAWVFRTDTDELFEPVLFRLLESIRDTGKLTVAAAAAGISYRHAWNLLNRGADILGLPLVIMRKGHGSQLSALGEKLLWAEHRVKARLGPQIDSMAAELNDQIQQLLSGAHPTLRLHASHGYAVALLPEFSEQININLQYRNPEEALSALNRGECDVASFHLPTCPRLARQIISHYQHHLDDDNHRLIRFVIRREGLMMRKGEHDNIRTLHDLSESKLSFVSRDRHSGTRILLNLLLKQQGLAED
;
A
#
# COMPACT_ATOMS: atom_id res chain seq x y z
N MET A 1 11.19 -16.60 -22.64
CA MET A 1 12.00 -15.38 -22.38
C MET A 1 11.69 -14.92 -20.97
N HIS A 2 12.69 -14.49 -20.19
CA HIS A 2 12.50 -14.09 -18.79
C HIS A 2 11.58 -12.86 -18.71
N ASN A 3 10.35 -13.08 -18.23
CA ASN A 3 9.34 -12.06 -18.13
C ASN A 3 9.59 -11.20 -16.87
N LYS A 4 10.57 -10.29 -16.95
CA LYS A 4 10.90 -9.42 -15.80
C LYS A 4 9.80 -8.38 -15.63
N LYS A 5 8.99 -8.55 -14.60
CA LYS A 5 8.00 -7.56 -14.15
C LYS A 5 8.72 -6.28 -13.76
N LEU A 6 8.34 -5.16 -14.38
CA LEU A 6 8.89 -3.86 -14.06
C LEU A 6 8.27 -3.35 -12.74
N THR A 7 9.10 -2.86 -11.84
CA THR A 7 8.66 -2.16 -10.63
C THR A 7 8.95 -0.67 -10.76
N ILE A 8 8.02 0.16 -10.30
CA ILE A 8 8.16 1.62 -10.31
C ILE A 8 7.97 2.08 -8.86
N SER A 9 8.78 3.04 -8.41
CA SER A 9 8.64 3.60 -7.06
C SER A 9 8.82 5.12 -7.09
N PRO A 10 8.12 5.84 -6.21
CA PRO A 10 8.31 7.28 -6.10
C PRO A 10 9.70 7.57 -5.51
N ALA A 11 10.41 8.50 -6.14
CA ALA A 11 11.70 8.97 -5.69
C ALA A 11 11.64 10.49 -5.49
N TRP A 12 12.21 10.97 -4.39
CA TRP A 12 12.39 12.39 -4.16
C TRP A 12 13.59 12.87 -4.97
N VAL A 13 13.34 13.82 -5.86
CA VAL A 13 14.38 14.54 -6.58
C VAL A 13 14.18 16.01 -6.27
N PHE A 14 15.08 16.58 -5.47
CA PHE A 14 15.09 18.01 -5.23
C PHE A 14 15.96 18.66 -6.29
N ARG A 15 15.52 19.82 -6.80
CA ARG A 15 16.31 20.71 -7.65
C ARG A 15 16.41 22.05 -6.95
N THR A 16 17.61 22.55 -6.79
CA THR A 16 17.85 23.94 -6.38
C THR A 16 17.95 24.82 -7.62
N ASP A 17 17.95 26.15 -7.44
CA ASP A 17 18.17 27.12 -8.52
C ASP A 17 19.54 26.95 -9.21
N THR A 18 20.45 26.18 -8.60
CA THR A 18 21.78 25.82 -9.10
C THR A 18 21.84 24.40 -9.70
N ASP A 19 20.68 23.79 -9.99
CA ASP A 19 20.50 22.46 -10.59
C ASP A 19 21.13 21.31 -9.77
N GLU A 20 21.26 21.48 -8.46
CA GLU A 20 21.75 20.43 -7.58
C GLU A 20 20.65 19.38 -7.32
N LEU A 21 20.95 18.13 -7.70
CA LEU A 21 20.07 16.99 -7.47
C LEU A 21 20.35 16.34 -6.11
N PHE A 22 19.30 16.15 -5.32
CA PHE A 22 19.34 15.23 -4.19
C PHE A 22 19.09 13.80 -4.65
N GLU A 23 19.96 12.89 -4.26
CA GLU A 23 19.87 11.49 -4.65
C GLU A 23 18.90 10.72 -3.74
N PRO A 24 18.09 9.80 -4.29
CA PRO A 24 17.22 8.89 -3.51
C PRO A 24 17.97 8.08 -2.45
N VAL A 25 19.29 7.94 -2.62
CA VAL A 25 20.20 7.28 -1.68
C VAL A 25 20.19 7.94 -0.30
N LEU A 26 19.95 9.25 -0.20
CA LEU A 26 19.91 9.96 1.07
C LEU A 26 18.88 9.38 2.03
N PHE A 27 17.65 9.12 1.57
CA PHE A 27 16.59 8.61 2.43
C PHE A 27 16.90 7.22 2.97
N ARG A 28 17.58 6.38 2.16
CA ARG A 28 18.09 5.08 2.63
C ARG A 28 19.15 5.24 3.73
N LEU A 29 20.01 6.26 3.62
CA LEU A 29 20.96 6.57 4.69
C LEU A 29 20.26 7.03 5.96
N LEU A 30 19.32 7.97 5.86
CA LEU A 30 18.59 8.49 7.01
C LEU A 30 17.82 7.37 7.74
N GLU A 31 17.14 6.51 6.99
CA GLU A 31 16.44 5.34 7.53
C GLU A 31 17.39 4.38 8.24
N SER A 32 18.50 3.99 7.61
CA SER A 32 19.45 3.08 8.24
C SER A 32 20.17 3.70 9.44
N ILE A 33 20.43 5.00 9.45
CA ILE A 33 21.00 5.71 10.61
C ILE A 33 19.99 5.75 11.76
N ARG A 34 18.71 6.01 11.49
CA ARG A 34 17.65 5.95 12.52
C ARG A 34 17.62 4.57 13.18
N ASP A 35 17.70 3.51 12.37
CA ASP A 35 17.51 2.14 12.86
C ASP A 35 18.77 1.59 13.56
N THR A 36 19.98 1.97 13.11
CA THR A 36 21.25 1.36 13.57
C THR A 36 22.14 2.28 14.38
N GLY A 37 21.91 3.59 14.29
CA GLY A 37 22.77 4.62 14.88
C GLY A 37 24.18 4.71 14.27
N LYS A 38 24.45 4.05 13.12
CA LYS A 38 25.81 3.93 12.56
C LYS A 38 25.84 4.29 11.08
N LEU A 39 26.53 5.39 10.75
CA LEU A 39 26.74 5.82 9.36
C LEU A 39 27.51 4.79 8.52
N THR A 40 28.43 4.03 9.11
CA THR A 40 29.17 2.97 8.40
C THR A 40 28.26 1.84 7.91
N VAL A 41 27.29 1.44 8.75
CA VAL A 41 26.29 0.42 8.40
C VAL A 41 25.34 0.98 7.33
N ALA A 42 24.91 2.23 7.49
CA ALA A 42 24.05 2.89 6.52
C ALA A 42 24.69 3.03 5.14
N ALA A 43 25.97 3.43 5.07
CA ALA A 43 26.71 3.54 3.82
C ALA A 43 26.82 2.18 3.10
N ALA A 44 27.14 1.11 3.84
CA ALA A 44 27.20 -0.24 3.31
C ALA A 44 25.85 -0.73 2.79
N ALA A 45 24.76 -0.52 3.55
CA ALA A 45 23.40 -0.88 3.14
C ALA A 45 22.93 -0.10 1.90
N ALA A 46 23.38 1.14 1.75
CA ALA A 46 23.10 1.98 0.60
C ALA A 46 24.01 1.69 -0.62
N GLY A 47 25.02 0.83 -0.48
CA GLY A 47 25.95 0.47 -1.55
C GLY A 47 26.97 1.55 -1.90
N ILE A 48 27.28 2.45 -0.96
CA ILE A 48 28.17 3.60 -1.19
C ILE A 48 29.31 3.67 -0.17
N SER A 49 30.38 4.38 -0.52
CA SER A 49 31.49 4.60 0.43
C SER A 49 31.07 5.49 1.59
N TYR A 50 31.69 5.30 2.76
CA TYR A 50 31.47 6.15 3.93
C TYR A 50 31.68 7.64 3.62
N ARG A 51 32.75 7.97 2.86
CA ARG A 51 33.06 9.34 2.45
C ARG A 51 31.93 9.93 1.59
N HIS A 52 31.38 9.16 0.66
CA HIS A 52 30.27 9.61 -0.17
C HIS A 52 29.00 9.82 0.67
N ALA A 53 28.71 8.91 1.60
CA ALA A 53 27.57 9.05 2.52
C ALA A 53 27.69 10.32 3.37
N TRP A 54 28.87 10.62 3.90
CA TRP A 54 29.13 11.84 4.67
C TRP A 54 28.98 13.11 3.82
N ASN A 55 29.51 13.10 2.60
CA ASN A 55 29.36 14.22 1.66
C ASN A 55 27.89 14.47 1.31
N LEU A 56 27.10 13.41 1.12
CA LEU A 56 25.67 13.52 0.81
C LEU A 56 24.88 14.14 1.98
N LEU A 57 25.20 13.74 3.21
CA LEU A 57 24.59 14.32 4.41
C LEU A 57 24.95 15.79 4.61
N ASN A 58 26.22 16.16 4.40
CA ASN A 58 26.67 17.56 4.52
C ASN A 58 26.07 18.43 3.43
N ARG A 59 26.13 17.99 2.16
CA ARG A 59 25.50 18.71 1.05
C ARG A 59 24.01 18.90 1.31
N GLY A 60 23.34 17.87 1.82
CA GLY A 60 21.93 17.98 2.16
C GLY A 60 21.65 18.97 3.30
N ALA A 61 22.53 19.02 4.30
CA ALA A 61 22.46 20.00 5.36
C ALA A 61 22.73 21.43 4.88
N ASP A 62 23.69 21.62 3.97
CA ASP A 62 24.06 22.91 3.40
C ASP A 62 22.89 23.50 2.61
N ILE A 63 22.23 22.69 1.77
CA ILE A 63 21.08 23.14 0.96
C ILE A 63 19.87 23.48 1.85
N LEU A 64 19.61 22.69 2.89
CA LEU A 64 18.44 22.85 3.75
C LEU A 64 18.68 23.78 4.95
N GLY A 65 19.92 24.25 5.13
CA GLY A 65 20.33 25.18 6.19
C GLY A 65 20.37 24.59 7.60
N LEU A 66 20.17 23.28 7.77
CA LEU A 66 20.17 22.59 9.06
C LEU A 66 20.78 21.20 8.93
N PRO A 67 21.51 20.70 9.94
CA PRO A 67 22.09 19.36 9.90
C PRO A 67 21.00 18.30 9.75
N LEU A 68 21.26 17.25 8.99
CA LEU A 68 20.37 16.09 8.86
C LEU A 68 20.64 15.01 9.91
N VAL A 69 21.88 14.95 10.39
CA VAL A 69 22.37 13.95 11.33
C VAL A 69 23.23 14.66 12.38
N ILE A 70 23.12 14.24 13.63
CA ILE A 70 23.92 14.69 14.76
C ILE A 70 24.88 13.55 15.12
N MET A 71 26.19 13.79 15.02
CA MET A 71 27.20 12.84 15.46
C MET A 71 27.62 13.11 16.89
N ARG A 72 27.65 12.05 17.71
CA ARG A 72 28.21 12.09 19.06
C ARG A 72 29.49 11.25 19.10
N LYS A 73 30.60 11.89 19.46
CA LYS A 73 31.91 11.24 19.54
C LYS A 73 31.82 10.04 20.48
N GLY A 74 32.03 8.82 19.96
CA GLY A 74 31.93 7.56 20.71
C GLY A 74 30.52 6.96 20.90
N HIS A 75 29.46 7.64 20.47
CA HIS A 75 28.06 7.20 20.68
C HIS A 75 27.25 7.04 19.39
N GLY A 76 27.88 7.14 18.23
CA GLY A 76 27.23 6.93 16.93
C GLY A 76 26.58 8.19 16.36
N SER A 77 25.62 7.97 15.47
CA SER A 77 24.91 8.98 14.68
C SER A 77 23.42 8.90 14.98
N GLN A 78 22.75 10.04 15.16
CA GLN A 78 21.30 10.12 15.32
C GLN A 78 20.74 11.11 14.31
N LEU A 79 19.51 10.91 13.85
CA LEU A 79 18.84 11.91 13.02
C LEU A 79 18.66 13.22 13.81
N SER A 80 18.82 14.34 13.12
CA SER A 80 18.38 15.62 13.66
C SER A 80 16.85 15.75 13.59
N ALA A 81 16.29 16.81 14.17
CA ALA A 81 14.87 17.13 14.00
C ALA A 81 14.47 17.30 12.52
N LEU A 82 15.36 17.87 11.68
CA LEU A 82 15.13 17.97 10.24
C LEU A 82 15.22 16.59 9.56
N GLY A 83 16.23 15.78 9.89
CA GLY A 83 16.40 14.44 9.35
C GLY A 83 15.19 13.54 9.62
N GLU A 84 14.66 13.58 10.84
CA GLU A 84 13.41 12.90 11.19
C GLU A 84 12.25 13.40 10.34
N LYS A 85 12.04 14.73 10.28
CA LYS A 85 10.91 15.31 9.56
C LYS A 85 10.93 14.99 8.06
N LEU A 86 12.12 14.95 7.45
CA LEU A 86 12.29 14.53 6.05
C LEU A 86 11.97 13.05 5.84
N LEU A 87 12.45 12.18 6.72
CA LEU A 87 12.16 10.74 6.64
C LEU A 87 10.67 10.45 6.80
N TRP A 88 10.00 11.14 7.73
CA TRP A 88 8.54 11.11 7.87
C TRP A 88 7.80 11.61 6.63
N ALA A 89 8.29 12.67 5.98
CA ALA A 89 7.71 13.16 4.74
C ALA A 89 7.85 12.12 3.62
N GLU A 90 8.99 11.45 3.52
CA GLU A 90 9.24 10.39 2.55
C GLU A 90 8.27 9.22 2.72
N HIS A 91 8.13 8.72 3.95
CA HIS A 91 7.20 7.66 4.30
C HIS A 91 5.76 8.04 3.93
N ARG A 92 5.36 9.30 4.16
CA ARG A 92 4.03 9.80 3.81
C ARG A 92 3.80 9.85 2.30
N VAL A 93 4.80 10.29 1.52
CA VAL A 93 4.70 10.31 0.05
C VAL A 93 4.61 8.89 -0.49
N LYS A 94 5.45 7.96 -0.01
CA LYS A 94 5.36 6.54 -0.38
C LYS A 94 4.00 5.94 -0.04
N ALA A 95 3.48 6.18 1.16
CA ALA A 95 2.18 5.64 1.57
C ALA A 95 1.02 6.20 0.75
N ARG A 96 1.11 7.46 0.31
CA ARG A 96 0.05 8.12 -0.48
C ARG A 96 0.11 7.77 -1.96
N LEU A 97 1.30 7.79 -2.57
CA LEU A 97 1.48 7.62 -4.01
C LEU A 97 1.82 6.18 -4.40
N GLY A 98 2.33 5.36 -3.48
CA GLY A 98 2.69 3.97 -3.72
C GLY A 98 1.57 3.19 -4.40
N PRO A 99 0.34 3.14 -3.84
CA PRO A 99 -0.77 2.42 -4.46
C PRO A 99 -1.12 2.92 -5.87
N GLN A 100 -0.99 4.22 -6.13
CA GLN A 100 -1.28 4.80 -7.45
C GLN A 100 -0.19 4.43 -8.46
N ILE A 101 1.08 4.50 -8.06
CA ILE A 101 2.22 4.12 -8.90
C ILE A 101 2.23 2.61 -9.17
N ASP A 102 1.89 1.79 -8.17
CA ASP A 102 1.76 0.33 -8.34
C ASP A 102 0.69 0.00 -9.38
N SER A 103 -0.44 0.72 -9.37
CA SER A 103 -1.50 0.57 -10.37
C SER A 103 -1.01 0.97 -11.78
N MET A 104 -0.29 2.08 -11.91
CA MET A 104 0.26 2.52 -13.20
C MET A 104 1.35 1.56 -13.71
N ALA A 105 2.18 1.03 -12.82
CA ALA A 105 3.19 0.03 -13.16
C ALA A 105 2.55 -1.27 -13.63
N ALA A 106 1.42 -1.68 -13.04
CA ALA A 106 0.66 -2.83 -13.50
C ALA A 106 0.09 -2.60 -14.91
N GLU A 107 -0.50 -1.43 -15.17
CA GLU A 107 -1.02 -1.06 -16.50
C GLU A 107 0.09 -1.04 -17.57
N LEU A 108 1.25 -0.43 -17.27
CA LEU A 108 2.38 -0.42 -18.19
C LEU A 108 2.93 -1.82 -18.45
N ASN A 109 3.06 -2.65 -17.41
CA ASN A 109 3.46 -4.04 -17.58
C ASN A 109 2.49 -4.76 -18.51
N ASP A 110 1.18 -4.56 -18.36
CA ASP A 110 0.19 -5.17 -19.24
C ASP A 110 0.34 -4.74 -20.70
N GLN A 111 0.50 -3.45 -20.97
CA GLN A 111 0.73 -2.96 -22.34
C GLN A 111 2.00 -3.57 -22.96
N ILE A 112 3.08 -3.65 -22.18
CA ILE A 112 4.32 -4.29 -22.61
C ILE A 112 4.08 -5.79 -22.87
N GLN A 113 3.36 -6.49 -22.00
CA GLN A 113 3.03 -7.89 -22.19
C GLN A 113 2.20 -8.10 -23.45
N GLN A 114 1.16 -7.31 -23.69
CA GLN A 114 0.33 -7.40 -24.89
C GLN A 114 1.17 -7.28 -26.18
N LEU A 115 2.16 -6.38 -26.21
CA LEU A 115 3.09 -6.25 -27.33
C LEU A 115 4.06 -7.43 -27.45
N LEU A 116 4.42 -8.05 -26.32
CA LEU A 116 5.30 -9.23 -26.26
C LEU A 116 4.54 -10.56 -26.44
N SER A 117 3.21 -10.54 -26.46
CA SER A 117 2.35 -11.73 -26.43
C SER A 117 2.44 -12.56 -27.71
N GLY A 118 3.41 -13.47 -27.68
CA GLY A 118 3.30 -14.81 -28.21
C GLY A 118 3.79 -15.81 -27.17
N ALA A 119 3.01 -16.10 -26.11
CA ALA A 119 3.22 -17.29 -25.25
C ALA A 119 2.08 -17.65 -24.28
N HIS A 120 1.37 -16.70 -23.65
CA HIS A 120 0.34 -17.03 -22.63
C HIS A 120 -0.90 -16.13 -22.74
N PRO A 121 -2.11 -16.67 -22.53
CA PRO A 121 -3.32 -15.84 -22.42
C PRO A 121 -3.25 -14.94 -21.18
N THR A 122 -3.69 -13.69 -21.34
CA THR A 122 -3.79 -12.71 -20.24
C THR A 122 -5.22 -12.67 -19.70
N LEU A 123 -5.36 -12.80 -18.38
CA LEU A 123 -6.61 -12.63 -17.63
C LEU A 123 -6.62 -11.24 -16.99
N ARG A 124 -7.57 -10.39 -17.35
CA ARG A 124 -7.77 -9.05 -16.79
C ARG A 124 -8.65 -9.14 -15.55
N LEU A 125 -8.10 -8.79 -14.39
CA LEU A 125 -8.75 -8.85 -13.10
C LEU A 125 -8.90 -7.44 -12.52
N HIS A 126 -10.13 -6.98 -12.34
CA HIS A 126 -10.43 -5.77 -11.59
C HIS A 126 -10.89 -6.14 -10.18
N ALA A 127 -10.22 -5.62 -9.15
CA ALA A 127 -10.41 -6.12 -7.80
C ALA A 127 -10.32 -5.04 -6.73
N SER A 128 -11.10 -5.21 -5.66
CA SER A 128 -10.82 -4.49 -4.42
C SER A 128 -9.49 -4.92 -3.83
N HIS A 129 -8.79 -4.01 -3.15
CA HIS A 129 -7.57 -4.35 -2.42
C HIS A 129 -7.78 -5.54 -1.46
N GLY A 130 -6.86 -6.49 -1.50
CA GLY A 130 -6.88 -7.68 -0.66
C GLY A 130 -5.55 -8.43 -0.77
N TYR A 131 -5.08 -8.99 0.35
CA TYR A 131 -3.78 -9.67 0.40
C TYR A 131 -3.69 -10.83 -0.59
N ALA A 132 -4.67 -11.74 -0.58
CA ALA A 132 -4.68 -12.88 -1.49
C ALA A 132 -4.77 -12.46 -2.98
N VAL A 133 -5.50 -11.39 -3.27
CA VAL A 133 -5.61 -10.84 -4.64
C VAL A 133 -4.25 -10.33 -5.11
N ALA A 134 -3.50 -9.64 -4.23
CA ALA A 134 -2.16 -9.13 -4.54
C ALA A 134 -1.16 -10.25 -4.89
N LEU A 135 -1.37 -11.46 -4.37
CA LEU A 135 -0.50 -12.61 -4.64
C LEU A 135 -0.86 -13.36 -5.93
N LEU A 136 -2.06 -13.15 -6.49
CA LEU A 136 -2.51 -13.88 -7.69
C LEU A 136 -1.54 -13.76 -8.88
N PRO A 137 -1.02 -12.56 -9.22
CA PRO A 137 -0.11 -12.41 -10.36
C PRO A 137 1.20 -13.19 -10.22
N GLU A 138 1.58 -13.59 -9.01
CA GLU A 138 2.81 -14.34 -8.74
C GLU A 138 2.57 -15.86 -8.71
N PHE A 139 1.30 -16.30 -8.68
CA PHE A 139 0.95 -17.70 -8.44
C PHE A 139 0.86 -18.54 -9.72
N SER A 140 0.63 -17.93 -10.89
CA SER A 140 0.38 -18.65 -12.14
C SER A 140 1.53 -18.48 -13.13
N GLU A 141 2.15 -19.59 -13.53
CA GLU A 141 3.11 -19.63 -14.64
C GLU A 141 2.44 -19.83 -16.00
N GLN A 142 1.16 -20.20 -16.03
CA GLN A 142 0.44 -20.59 -17.26
C GLN A 142 -0.43 -19.46 -17.84
N ILE A 143 -0.86 -18.54 -16.97
CA ILE A 143 -1.76 -17.44 -17.30
C ILE A 143 -1.18 -16.16 -16.71
N ASN A 144 -1.01 -15.14 -17.56
CA ASN A 144 -0.63 -13.81 -17.10
C ASN A 144 -1.85 -13.14 -16.46
N ILE A 145 -1.73 -12.61 -15.25
CA ILE A 145 -2.82 -11.87 -14.60
C ILE A 145 -2.50 -10.38 -14.63
N ASN A 146 -3.31 -9.62 -15.37
CA ASN A 146 -3.32 -8.18 -15.31
C ASN A 146 -4.29 -7.74 -14.21
N LEU A 147 -3.74 -7.33 -13.07
CA LEU A 147 -4.51 -6.90 -11.90
C LEU A 147 -4.59 -5.37 -11.83
N GLN A 148 -5.81 -4.83 -11.81
CA GLN A 148 -6.08 -3.44 -11.49
C GLN A 148 -6.92 -3.32 -10.21
N TYR A 149 -6.52 -2.42 -9.32
CA TYR A 149 -7.30 -2.14 -8.12
C TYR A 149 -8.42 -1.15 -8.42
N ARG A 150 -9.66 -1.59 -8.22
CA ARG A 150 -10.88 -0.82 -8.47
C ARG A 150 -11.85 -0.99 -7.30
N ASN A 151 -12.71 -0.01 -7.08
CA ASN A 151 -13.83 -0.22 -6.17
C ASN A 151 -14.83 -1.23 -6.80
N PRO A 152 -15.68 -1.89 -5.99
CA PRO A 152 -16.61 -2.91 -6.49
C PRO A 152 -17.53 -2.45 -7.63
N GLU A 153 -18.05 -1.22 -7.55
CA GLU A 153 -18.96 -0.66 -8.56
C GLU A 153 -18.25 -0.52 -9.91
N GLU A 154 -17.05 0.06 -9.92
CA GLU A 154 -16.22 0.19 -11.12
C GLU A 154 -15.81 -1.17 -11.68
N ALA A 155 -15.44 -2.13 -10.82
CA ALA A 155 -15.03 -3.46 -11.24
C ALA A 155 -16.18 -4.22 -11.92
N LEU A 156 -17.37 -4.21 -11.32
CA LEU A 156 -18.57 -4.85 -11.88
C LEU A 156 -19.03 -4.16 -13.16
N SER A 157 -18.99 -2.83 -13.21
CA SER A 157 -19.32 -2.08 -14.42
C SER A 157 -18.33 -2.38 -15.57
N ALA A 158 -17.04 -2.49 -15.28
CA ALA A 158 -16.02 -2.87 -16.26
C ALA A 158 -16.21 -4.31 -16.77
N LEU A 159 -16.61 -5.24 -15.90
CA LEU A 159 -16.95 -6.61 -16.29
C LEU A 159 -18.11 -6.62 -17.31
N ASN A 160 -19.18 -5.88 -17.01
CA ASN A 160 -20.35 -5.75 -17.90
C ASN A 160 -20.02 -5.12 -19.26
N ARG A 161 -18.97 -4.29 -19.34
CA ARG A 161 -18.48 -3.69 -20.59
C ARG A 161 -17.42 -4.52 -21.31
N GLY A 162 -17.02 -5.68 -20.76
CA GLY A 162 -15.94 -6.52 -21.31
C GLY A 162 -14.53 -5.93 -21.17
N GLU A 163 -14.36 -4.90 -20.34
CA GLU A 163 -13.08 -4.24 -20.05
C GLU A 163 -12.18 -5.11 -19.16
N CYS A 164 -12.76 -6.00 -18.37
CA CYS A 164 -12.06 -7.04 -17.63
C CYS A 164 -12.78 -8.39 -17.73
N ASP A 165 -12.06 -9.47 -17.41
CA ASP A 165 -12.57 -10.85 -17.48
C ASP A 165 -13.07 -11.33 -16.11
N VAL A 166 -12.54 -10.77 -15.02
CA VAL A 166 -12.94 -11.07 -13.65
C VAL A 166 -13.08 -9.78 -12.85
N ALA A 167 -14.21 -9.61 -12.17
CA ALA A 167 -14.38 -8.61 -11.14
C ALA A 167 -14.39 -9.26 -9.75
N SER A 168 -13.76 -8.64 -8.76
CA SER A 168 -13.82 -9.11 -7.37
C SER A 168 -14.20 -8.03 -6.38
N PHE A 169 -15.00 -8.45 -5.40
CA PHE A 169 -15.47 -7.62 -4.31
C PHE A 169 -15.64 -8.48 -3.05
N HIS A 170 -15.78 -7.83 -1.89
CA HIS A 170 -15.86 -8.51 -0.60
C HIS A 170 -17.32 -8.76 -0.21
N LEU A 171 -17.61 -9.98 0.25
CA LEU A 171 -18.90 -10.35 0.82
C LEU A 171 -18.73 -10.87 2.26
N PRO A 172 -19.51 -10.34 3.23
CA PRO A 172 -19.58 -10.88 4.57
C PRO A 172 -20.04 -12.34 4.55
N THR A 173 -19.47 -13.17 5.43
CA THR A 173 -19.93 -14.56 5.58
C THR A 173 -21.29 -14.66 6.27
N CYS A 174 -21.67 -13.64 7.06
CA CYS A 174 -23.00 -13.53 7.66
C CYS A 174 -24.06 -13.30 6.55
N PRO A 175 -25.03 -14.22 6.34
CA PRO A 175 -25.99 -14.11 5.23
C PRO A 175 -26.82 -12.83 5.25
N ARG A 176 -27.17 -12.34 6.45
CA ARG A 176 -27.93 -11.09 6.60
C ARG A 176 -27.16 -9.87 6.11
N LEU A 177 -25.86 -9.81 6.40
CA LEU A 177 -24.99 -8.73 5.93
C LEU A 177 -24.65 -8.87 4.45
N ALA A 178 -24.40 -10.10 4.00
CA ALA A 178 -24.16 -10.42 2.60
C ALA A 178 -25.31 -9.90 1.72
N ARG A 179 -26.57 -10.15 2.12
CA ARG A 179 -27.76 -9.67 1.40
C ARG A 179 -27.78 -8.15 1.25
N GLN A 180 -27.34 -7.39 2.24
CA GLN A 180 -27.31 -5.93 2.15
C GLN A 180 -26.31 -5.45 1.09
N ILE A 181 -25.14 -6.08 1.02
CA ILE A 181 -24.13 -5.77 0.01
C ILE A 181 -24.59 -6.23 -1.38
N ILE A 182 -25.13 -7.44 -1.50
CA ILE A 182 -25.63 -7.96 -2.78
C ILE A 182 -26.75 -7.06 -3.31
N SER A 183 -27.70 -6.64 -2.47
CA SER A 183 -28.79 -5.74 -2.88
C SER A 183 -28.27 -4.40 -3.39
N HIS A 184 -27.13 -3.92 -2.87
CA HIS A 184 -26.52 -2.68 -3.33
C HIS A 184 -25.92 -2.80 -4.74
N TYR A 185 -25.40 -3.97 -5.10
CA TYR A 185 -24.76 -4.22 -6.41
C TYR A 185 -25.63 -5.00 -7.41
N GLN A 186 -26.86 -5.33 -7.03
CA GLN A 186 -27.75 -6.21 -7.81
C GLN A 186 -27.95 -5.76 -9.26
N HIS A 187 -27.92 -4.44 -9.51
CA HIS A 187 -28.10 -3.86 -10.85
C HIS A 187 -26.92 -4.15 -11.80
N HIS A 188 -25.78 -4.56 -11.27
CA HIS A 188 -24.64 -5.01 -12.07
C HIS A 188 -24.49 -6.53 -12.15
N LEU A 189 -25.28 -7.29 -11.39
CA LEU A 189 -25.15 -8.74 -11.33
C LEU A 189 -26.20 -9.39 -12.24
N ASP A 190 -25.73 -10.08 -13.28
CA ASP A 190 -26.53 -10.86 -14.21
C ASP A 190 -26.30 -12.37 -13.98
N ASP A 191 -27.34 -13.09 -13.56
CA ASP A 191 -27.25 -14.52 -13.25
C ASP A 191 -27.03 -15.41 -14.49
N ASP A 192 -27.41 -14.95 -15.68
CA ASP A 192 -27.25 -15.69 -16.92
C ASP A 192 -25.83 -15.53 -17.49
N ASN A 193 -25.24 -14.34 -17.31
CA ASN A 193 -23.93 -13.98 -17.87
C ASN A 193 -22.78 -14.08 -16.88
N HIS A 194 -23.04 -14.10 -15.57
CA HIS A 194 -21.98 -14.15 -14.56
C HIS A 194 -21.93 -15.47 -13.79
N ARG A 195 -20.73 -15.78 -13.31
CA ARG A 195 -20.48 -16.88 -12.37
C ARG A 195 -19.76 -16.36 -11.15
N LEU A 196 -20.26 -16.73 -9.97
CA LEU A 196 -19.61 -16.39 -8.71
C LEU A 196 -18.58 -17.46 -8.35
N ILE A 197 -17.32 -17.05 -8.21
CA ILE A 197 -16.23 -17.92 -7.76
C ILE A 197 -15.81 -17.50 -6.36
N ARG A 198 -15.88 -18.43 -5.41
CA ARG A 198 -15.40 -18.19 -4.05
C ARG A 198 -13.87 -18.29 -4.03
N PHE A 199 -13.21 -17.22 -3.63
CA PHE A 199 -11.75 -17.17 -3.61
C PHE A 199 -11.17 -17.47 -2.21
N VAL A 200 -11.37 -16.57 -1.25
CA VAL A 200 -10.80 -16.69 0.10
C VAL A 200 -11.74 -16.17 1.16
N ILE A 201 -11.67 -16.77 2.35
CA ILE A 201 -12.36 -16.28 3.55
C ILE A 201 -11.31 -15.65 4.47
N ARG A 202 -11.62 -14.47 5.00
CA ARG A 202 -10.78 -13.76 5.97
C ARG A 202 -11.61 -13.34 7.18
N ARG A 203 -10.94 -13.22 8.32
CA ARG A 203 -11.52 -12.67 9.55
C ARG A 203 -10.90 -11.30 9.81
N GLU A 204 -11.75 -10.31 10.04
CA GLU A 204 -11.32 -8.97 10.45
C GLU A 204 -11.23 -8.90 11.98
N GLY A 205 -10.33 -8.05 12.47
CA GLY A 205 -10.11 -7.85 13.89
C GLY A 205 -9.52 -6.48 14.17
N LEU A 206 -9.51 -6.10 15.44
CA LEU A 206 -8.90 -4.87 15.91
C LEU A 206 -7.38 -5.08 16.03
N MET A 207 -6.60 -4.15 15.50
CA MET A 207 -5.16 -4.11 15.69
C MET A 207 -4.84 -3.12 16.81
N MET A 208 -4.15 -3.60 17.84
CA MET A 208 -3.89 -2.84 19.05
C MET A 208 -2.44 -3.04 19.51
N ARG A 209 -1.92 -2.12 20.33
CA ARG A 209 -0.58 -2.27 20.89
C ARG A 209 -0.55 -3.49 21.81
N LYS A 210 0.49 -4.33 21.66
CA LYS A 210 0.68 -5.52 22.49
C LYS A 210 0.81 -5.13 23.98
N GLY A 211 0.04 -5.79 24.83
CA GLY A 211 0.09 -5.61 26.29
C GLY A 211 -0.67 -4.38 26.80
N GLU A 212 -1.41 -3.69 25.93
CA GLU A 212 -2.33 -2.62 26.32
C GLU A 212 -3.77 -3.04 26.00
N HIS A 213 -4.71 -2.65 26.88
CA HIS A 213 -6.15 -2.73 26.65
C HIS A 213 -6.72 -4.15 26.41
N ASP A 214 -6.27 -5.14 27.19
CA ASP A 214 -6.77 -6.53 27.15
C ASP A 214 -8.28 -6.68 27.44
N ASN A 215 -8.92 -5.60 27.94
CA ASN A 215 -10.34 -5.49 28.19
C ASN A 215 -11.18 -5.21 26.94
N ILE A 216 -10.59 -4.83 25.81
CA ILE A 216 -11.32 -4.56 24.57
C ILE A 216 -11.42 -5.83 23.74
N ARG A 217 -12.61 -6.43 23.69
CA ARG A 217 -12.88 -7.67 22.94
C ARG A 217 -14.03 -7.53 21.94
N THR A 218 -14.86 -6.51 22.09
CA THR A 218 -16.03 -6.25 21.26
C THR A 218 -16.01 -4.82 20.70
N LEU A 219 -16.87 -4.54 19.71
CA LEU A 219 -17.06 -3.18 19.21
C LEU A 219 -17.72 -2.28 20.27
N HIS A 220 -18.51 -2.84 21.18
CA HIS A 220 -19.08 -2.10 22.30
C HIS A 220 -17.99 -1.64 23.27
N ASP A 221 -17.09 -2.54 23.68
CA ASP A 221 -15.95 -2.19 24.55
C ASP A 221 -15.09 -1.09 23.92
N LEU A 222 -14.92 -1.14 22.59
CA LEU A 222 -14.21 -0.10 21.85
C LEU A 222 -14.97 1.24 21.88
N SER A 223 -16.30 1.25 21.70
CA SER A 223 -17.12 2.46 21.73
C SER A 223 -17.18 3.12 23.11
N GLU A 224 -17.12 2.35 24.18
CA GLU A 224 -17.06 2.87 25.56
C GLU A 224 -15.64 3.26 25.99
N SER A 225 -14.63 2.85 25.22
CA SER A 225 -13.26 3.22 25.47
C SER A 225 -12.99 4.68 25.11
N LYS A 226 -12.00 5.29 25.77
CA LYS A 226 -11.49 6.63 25.40
C LYS A 226 -10.42 6.57 24.29
N LEU A 227 -10.37 5.48 23.54
CA LEU A 227 -9.34 5.27 22.51
C LEU A 227 -9.75 5.94 21.20
N SER A 228 -8.76 6.46 20.49
CA SER A 228 -8.94 6.93 19.12
C SER A 228 -8.90 5.76 18.15
N PHE A 229 -9.94 5.61 17.33
CA PHE A 229 -9.99 4.60 16.27
C PHE A 229 -9.50 5.17 14.93
N VAL A 230 -8.47 4.55 14.35
CA VAL A 230 -7.99 4.93 13.02
C VAL A 230 -8.66 4.05 11.97
N SER A 231 -9.39 4.72 11.10
CA SER A 231 -10.27 4.12 10.10
C SER A 231 -9.52 3.72 8.83
N ARG A 232 -9.96 2.65 8.16
CA ARG A 232 -9.48 2.29 6.80
C ARG A 232 -10.13 3.20 5.75
N ASP A 233 -9.61 3.17 4.52
CA ASP A 233 -10.21 3.87 3.38
C ASP A 233 -11.72 3.60 3.28
N ARG A 234 -12.51 4.66 3.01
CA ARG A 234 -13.97 4.63 3.04
C ARG A 234 -14.58 3.63 2.05
N HIS A 235 -13.90 3.34 0.94
CA HIS A 235 -14.38 2.39 -0.07
C HIS A 235 -13.79 0.99 0.14
N SER A 236 -12.95 0.78 1.16
CA SER A 236 -12.39 -0.54 1.44
C SER A 236 -13.47 -1.50 1.94
N GLY A 237 -13.41 -2.76 1.48
CA GLY A 237 -14.32 -3.81 1.95
C GLY A 237 -14.30 -3.99 3.48
N THR A 238 -13.16 -3.71 4.12
CA THR A 238 -13.02 -3.70 5.58
C THR A 238 -13.84 -2.60 6.24
N ARG A 239 -13.78 -1.38 5.71
CA ARG A 239 -14.56 -0.28 6.26
C ARG A 239 -16.06 -0.50 6.07
N ILE A 240 -16.45 -1.05 4.91
CA ILE A 240 -17.85 -1.41 4.63
C ILE A 240 -18.34 -2.46 5.65
N LEU A 241 -17.59 -3.55 5.86
CA LEU A 241 -17.97 -4.57 6.84
C LEU A 241 -18.02 -4.02 8.26
N LEU A 242 -17.03 -3.22 8.68
CA LEU A 242 -17.01 -2.57 10.00
C LEU A 242 -18.28 -1.72 10.21
N ASN A 243 -18.63 -0.88 9.25
CA ASN A 243 -19.81 -0.03 9.33
C ASN A 243 -21.11 -0.83 9.45
N LEU A 244 -21.21 -1.94 8.71
CA LEU A 244 -22.34 -2.85 8.84
C LEU A 244 -22.41 -3.49 10.23
N LEU A 245 -21.27 -3.85 10.83
CA LEU A 245 -21.19 -4.43 12.17
C LEU A 245 -21.50 -3.41 13.28
N LEU A 246 -21.03 -2.17 13.15
CA LEU A 246 -21.34 -1.08 14.07
C LEU A 246 -22.84 -0.78 14.05
N LYS A 247 -23.41 -0.61 12.85
CA LYS A 247 -24.85 -0.35 12.68
C LYS A 247 -25.72 -1.46 13.27
N GLN A 248 -25.28 -2.72 13.20
CA GLN A 248 -25.99 -3.83 13.85
C GLN A 248 -26.08 -3.71 15.37
N GLN A 249 -25.14 -2.99 15.99
CA GLN A 249 -25.06 -2.76 17.42
C GLN A 249 -25.60 -1.38 17.81
N GLY A 250 -26.20 -0.63 16.87
CA GLY A 250 -26.65 0.74 17.12
C GLY A 250 -25.52 1.76 17.23
N LEU A 251 -24.31 1.40 16.80
CA LEU A 251 -23.13 2.25 16.80
C LEU A 251 -22.92 2.87 15.41
N ALA A 252 -22.20 3.99 15.37
CA ALA A 252 -21.74 4.64 14.15
C ALA A 252 -20.30 5.12 14.34
N GLU A 253 -19.63 5.44 13.25
CA GLU A 253 -18.32 6.08 13.28
C GLU A 253 -18.54 7.59 13.31
N ASP A 254 -17.79 8.28 14.18
CA ASP A 254 -17.76 9.75 14.25
C ASP A 254 -17.07 10.38 13.03
#